data_AF-A0A3D3FF77-F1
#
_entry.id   AF-A0A3D3FF77-F1
#
_cell.length_a   1.000
_cell.length_b   1.000
_cell.length_c   1.000
_cell.angle_alpha   90.00
_cell.angle_beta   90.00
_cell.angle_gamma   90.00
#
_symmetry.space_group_name_H-M   'P 1'
#
loop_
_entity.id
_entity.type
_entity.pdbx_description
1 polymer ?
#
loop_
_entity_poly.entity_id
_entity_poly.type
_entity_poly.pdbx_seq_one_letter_code
_entity_poly.pdbx_strand_id
1 'polypeptide(L)'
;MPFVTINMVLCMKNFLMVFDQIMSLTKGGPAQSTESISYLIYNNGLGGGQFGYQSANAVIFFVVIVIISLLQLKFLGSKEEQL
;
A
#
# COMPACT_ATOMS: atom_id res chain seq x y z
N MET A 1 -1.82 -3.36 24.43
CA MET A 1 -1.55 -1.90 24.45
C MET A 1 -2.04 -1.32 23.12
N PRO A 2 -3.27 -0.77 23.08
CA PRO A 2 -3.99 -0.53 21.83
C PRO A 2 -3.29 0.47 20.91
N PHE A 3 -2.48 1.34 21.50
CA PHE A 3 -1.63 2.29 20.78
C PHE A 3 -0.62 1.61 19.84
N VAL A 4 0.00 0.48 20.22
CA VAL A 4 1.01 -0.19 19.39
C VAL A 4 0.35 -0.88 18.21
N THR A 5 -0.79 -1.53 18.42
CA THR A 5 -1.58 -2.22 17.39
C THR A 5 -2.03 -1.26 16.28
N ILE A 6 -2.85 -0.28 16.67
CA ILE A 6 -2.73 1.14 16.32
C ILE A 6 -1.75 1.51 15.19
N ASN A 7 -0.61 1.98 15.65
CA ASN A 7 0.49 2.49 14.84
C ASN A 7 1.07 1.43 13.90
N MET A 8 1.10 0.15 14.30
CA MET A 8 1.65 -0.91 13.44
C MET A 8 0.82 -1.11 12.17
N VAL A 9 -0.51 -1.09 12.29
CA VAL A 9 -1.42 -1.15 11.14
C VAL A 9 -1.24 0.07 10.25
N LEU A 10 -1.13 1.25 10.84
CA LEU A 10 -0.96 2.51 10.10
C LEU A 10 0.37 2.56 9.34
N CYS A 11 1.47 2.19 9.99
CA CYS A 11 2.80 2.15 9.36
C CYS A 11 2.84 1.13 8.21
N MET A 12 2.26 -0.06 8.40
CA MET A 12 2.19 -1.08 7.34
C MET A 12 1.40 -0.57 6.14
N LYS A 13 0.22 0.02 6.37
CA LYS A 13 -0.61 0.62 5.32
C LYS A 13 0.16 1.71 4.55
N ASN A 14 0.87 2.59 5.26
CA ASN A 14 1.64 3.67 4.63
C ASN A 14 2.82 3.14 3.81
N PHE A 15 3.47 2.06 4.27
CA PHE A 15 4.53 1.40 3.51
C PHE A 15 4.00 0.77 2.22
N LEU A 16 2.86 0.08 2.28
CA LEU A 16 2.25 -0.55 1.10
C LEU A 16 1.83 0.49 0.04
N MET A 17 1.36 1.67 0.47
CA MET A 17 0.94 2.75 -0.42
C MET A 17 2.03 3.81 -0.64
N VAL A 18 3.30 3.45 -0.50
CA VAL A 18 4.41 4.38 -0.72
C VAL A 18 4.42 4.81 -2.20
N PHE A 19 4.03 6.06 -2.44
CA PHE A 19 4.02 6.65 -3.79
C PHE A 19 4.90 7.89 -3.82
N ASP A 20 4.61 8.87 -2.97
CA ASP A 20 5.28 10.17 -2.96
C ASP A 20 6.80 10.03 -2.83
N GLN A 21 7.25 9.12 -1.97
CA GLN A 21 8.68 8.91 -1.74
C GLN A 21 9.39 8.32 -2.96
N ILE A 22 8.76 7.36 -3.66
CA ILE A 22 9.32 6.76 -4.88
C ILE A 22 9.31 7.80 -6.00
N MET A 23 8.21 8.52 -6.18
CA MET A 23 8.08 9.54 -7.22
C MET A 23 9.06 10.70 -7.02
N SER A 24 9.30 11.13 -5.78
CA SER A 24 10.21 12.23 -5.46
C SER A 24 11.68 11.85 -5.59
N LEU A 25 12.07 10.66 -5.12
CA LEU A 25 13.48 10.27 -5.01
C LEU A 25 14.03 9.57 -6.26
N THR A 26 13.29 8.61 -6.82
CA THR A 26 13.83 7.71 -7.84
C THR A 26 13.03 7.66 -9.12
N LYS A 27 11.76 8.09 -9.09
CA LYS A 27 10.79 7.94 -10.19
C LYS A 27 10.79 6.51 -10.73
N GLY A 28 10.87 5.52 -9.84
CA GLY A 28 10.91 4.09 -10.20
C GLY A 28 12.28 3.55 -10.64
N GLY A 29 13.33 4.37 -10.75
CA GLY A 29 14.65 3.93 -11.19
C GLY A 29 15.53 3.27 -10.11
N PRO A 30 16.71 2.71 -10.49
CA PRO A 30 17.15 2.38 -11.85
C PRO A 30 16.49 1.07 -12.34
N ALA A 31 16.09 1.05 -13.61
CA ALA A 31 15.45 -0.11 -14.27
C ALA A 31 14.23 -0.68 -13.55
N GLN A 32 13.29 0.17 -13.10
CA GLN A 32 12.05 -0.23 -12.41
C GLN A 32 12.25 -0.89 -11.03
N SER A 33 13.48 -0.93 -10.51
CA SER A 33 13.82 -1.65 -9.28
C SER A 33 13.20 -1.06 -8.01
N THR A 34 12.71 0.19 -8.06
CA THR A 34 12.10 0.87 -6.91
C THR A 34 10.63 1.18 -7.13
N GLU A 35 9.99 0.62 -8.15
CA GLU A 35 8.57 0.88 -8.43
C GLU A 35 7.67 0.19 -7.39
N SER A 36 6.75 0.95 -6.81
CA SER A 36 5.63 0.39 -6.03
C SER A 36 4.42 0.15 -6.91
N ILE A 37 3.48 -0.67 -6.43
CA ILE A 37 2.19 -0.89 -7.10
C ILE A 37 1.44 0.45 -7.28
N SER A 38 1.47 1.32 -6.26
CA SER A 38 0.91 2.66 -6.33
C SER A 38 1.57 3.52 -7.40
N TYR A 39 2.89 3.44 -7.55
CA TYR A 39 3.63 4.13 -8.61
C TYR A 39 3.27 3.61 -10.00
N LEU A 40 3.19 2.29 -10.19
CA LEU A 40 2.80 1.66 -11.45
C LEU A 40 1.39 2.03 -11.90
N ILE A 41 0.44 2.09 -10.96
CA ILE A 41 -0.94 2.53 -11.23
C ILE A 41 -0.93 3.96 -11.75
N TYR A 42 -0.18 4.85 -11.10
CA TYR A 42 -0.06 6.26 -11.50
C TYR A 42 0.65 6.42 -12.86
N ASN A 43 1.84 5.83 -13.00
CA ASN A 43 2.69 6.01 -14.17
C ASN A 43 2.03 5.46 -15.45
N ASN A 44 1.41 4.28 -15.39
CA ASN A 44 0.71 3.71 -16.54
C ASN A 44 -0.69 4.30 -16.73
N GLY A 45 -1.32 4.82 -15.68
CA GLY A 45 -2.65 5.41 -15.73
C GLY A 45 -2.66 6.78 -16.40
N LEU A 46 -1.70 7.64 -16.03
CA LEU A 46 -1.55 8.98 -16.59
C LEU A 46 -0.52 9.04 -17.73
N GLY A 47 0.64 8.39 -17.57
CA GLY A 47 1.71 8.39 -18.58
C GLY A 47 1.49 7.38 -19.72
N GLY A 48 0.82 6.26 -19.44
CA GLY A 48 0.54 5.20 -20.43
C GLY A 48 -0.82 5.30 -21.11
N GLY A 49 -1.66 6.28 -20.76
CA GLY A 49 -3.01 6.46 -21.32
C GLY A 49 -4.05 5.39 -20.93
N GLN A 50 -3.69 4.43 -20.07
CA GLN A 50 -4.54 3.29 -19.68
C GLN A 50 -5.29 3.56 -18.37
N PHE A 51 -5.94 4.71 -18.25
CA PHE A 51 -6.54 5.17 -17.00
C PHE A 51 -7.62 4.21 -16.46
N GLY A 52 -8.49 3.68 -17.34
CA GLY A 52 -9.55 2.75 -16.93
C GLY A 52 -9.02 1.41 -16.43
N TYR A 53 -8.00 0.87 -17.10
CA TYR A 53 -7.35 -0.38 -16.70
C TYR A 53 -6.59 -0.23 -15.37
N GLN A 54 -5.84 0.87 -15.21
CA GLN A 54 -5.12 1.13 -13.97
C GLN A 54 -6.05 1.50 -12.81
N SER A 55 -7.22 2.09 -13.09
CA SER A 55 -8.26 2.29 -12.07
C SER A 55 -8.82 0.97 -11.55
N ALA A 56 -9.02 -0.04 -12.41
CA ALA A 56 -9.39 -1.39 -11.97
C ALA A 56 -8.30 -2.03 -11.11
N ASN A 57 -7.04 -1.90 -11.49
CA ASN A 57 -5.90 -2.36 -10.69
C ASN A 57 -5.80 -1.65 -9.34
N ALA A 58 -6.15 -0.35 -9.27
CA ALA A 58 -6.21 0.39 -8.00
C ALA A 58 -7.28 -0.16 -7.05
N VAL A 59 -8.45 -0.52 -7.57
CA VAL A 59 -9.53 -1.14 -6.78
C VAL A 59 -9.09 -2.51 -6.26
N ILE A 60 -8.46 -3.33 -7.11
CA ILE A 60 -7.91 -4.63 -6.68
C ILE A 60 -6.86 -4.43 -5.58
N PHE A 61 -5.95 -3.48 -5.75
CA PHE A 61 -4.93 -3.18 -4.76
C PHE A 61 -5.53 -2.70 -3.43
N PHE A 62 -6.58 -1.88 -3.48
CA PHE A 62 -7.34 -1.48 -2.30
C PHE A 62 -7.92 -2.69 -1.55
N VAL A 63 -8.53 -3.65 -2.26
CA VAL A 63 -9.06 -4.88 -1.65
C VAL A 63 -7.95 -5.67 -0.95
N VAL A 64 -6.77 -5.79 -1.57
CA VAL A 64 -5.61 -6.46 -0.95
C VAL A 64 -5.19 -5.76 0.35
N ILE A 65 -5.10 -4.43 0.35
CA ILE A 65 -4.76 -3.65 1.55
C ILE A 65 -5.80 -3.86 2.65
N VAL A 66 -7.09 -3.87 2.31
CA VAL A 66 -8.18 -4.12 3.27
C VAL A 66 -8.05 -5.51 3.88
N ILE A 67 -7.83 -6.54 3.07
CA ILE A 67 -7.64 -7.92 3.57
C ILE A 67 -6.45 -7.99 4.52
N ILE A 68 -5.30 -7.41 4.15
CA ILE A 68 -4.12 -7.37 5.01
C ILE A 68 -4.42 -6.62 6.30
N SER A 69 -5.10 -5.46 6.22
CA SER A 69 -5.43 -4.64 7.39
C SER A 69 -6.37 -5.36 8.35
N LEU A 70 -7.40 -6.05 7.84
CA LEU A 70 -8.32 -6.84 8.65
C LEU A 70 -7.63 -8.04 9.31
N LEU A 71 -6.75 -8.73 8.57
CA LEU A 71 -5.94 -9.81 9.13
C LEU A 71 -5.01 -9.27 10.23
N GLN A 72 -4.34 -8.15 9.98
CA GLN A 72 -3.45 -7.53 10.95
C GLN A 72 -4.21 -7.11 12.22
N LEU A 73 -5.39 -6.49 12.08
CA LEU A 73 -6.24 -6.15 13.22
C LEU A 73 -6.70 -7.37 14.00
N LYS A 74 -7.06 -8.47 13.33
CA LYS A 74 -7.48 -9.71 14.00
C LYS A 74 -6.32 -10.38 14.74
N PHE A 75 -5.16 -10.52 14.11
CA PHE A 75 -3.99 -11.15 14.72
C PHE A 75 -3.38 -10.32 15.85
N LEU A 76 -3.30 -9.01 15.66
CA LEU A 76 -2.66 -8.10 16.61
C LEU A 76 -3.63 -7.71 17.75
N GLY A 77 -4.93 -7.58 17.45
CA GLY A 77 -5.97 -7.41 18.46
C GLY A 77 -6.17 -8.62 19.37
N SER A 78 -6.02 -9.85 18.85
CA SER A 78 -6.10 -11.06 19.69
C SER A 78 -4.94 -11.17 20.69
N LYS A 79 -3.78 -10.57 20.38
CA LYS A 79 -2.66 -10.44 21.34
C LYS A 79 -2.94 -9.43 22.45
N GLU A 80 -3.89 -8.52 22.27
CA GLU A 80 -4.30 -7.58 23.31
C GLU A 80 -5.33 -8.17 24.27
N GLU A 81 -6.12 -9.14 23.82
CA GLU A 81 -7.09 -9.85 24.67
C GLU A 81 -6.43 -10.90 25.59
N GLN A 82 -5.20 -11.31 25.28
CA GLN A 82 -4.42 -12.31 26.03
C GLN A 82 -3.41 -11.69 27.03
N LEU A 83 -3.30 -10.35 27.08
CA LEU A 83 -2.45 -9.59 28.01
C LEU A 83 -3.29 -8.83 29.02
#